data_AF-A0A525KS94-F1
#
_entry.id   AF-A0A525KS94-F1
#
_cell.length_a   1.000
_cell.length_b   1.000
_cell.length_c   1.000
_cell.angle_alpha   90.00
_cell.angle_beta   90.00
_cell.angle_gamma   90.00
#
_symmetry.space_group_name_H-M   'P 1'
#
loop_
_entity.id
_entity.type
_entity.pdbx_description
1 polymer ?
#
loop_
_entity_poly.entity_id
_entity_poly.type
_entity_poly.pdbx_seq_one_letter_code
_entity_poly.pdbx_strand_id
1 'polypeptide(L)'
;VTEGGKTTVRQINFVGNQVFGKRQLSAVIKTSATNVLSFLTGGDVYDPDRVAADREQLRLYYRSKGYADASVPAAKAEYDPATKGFTLTFAIDEGPLYRFGDISVVSNVPGLDAEKLRPLLGVRSGAVFNGNALDKTTEIVSTELAKLGYPFAQVLPRPARDPGARRIGVAFVIDQGPRTYVERIEIHGNIRTRGYVIRREFDIAEGDAYNKTLIDRAERHLKNLNYFKSVKISPLPGSAPDRVILDVEVTEQSTGDFNIAGGYSTTDGWLGEVKLGDSNFLGTGVALKSSVTYGQYARGIDLSASEPYFLGTRVSAGIELYGRQSDASPYQSYGTQTYGATMQFGTPLTEQIGVQYRYSIYNQDVTLDPTSLAAAPSLAIQQAALAGPQWVSAVGDTVTYSTLDDNKNPSSGIKSQLTQDLAGLGGDVKFLRTTEDARYYTPINDDVVSLVRAQGGYITGWGGQQVPLLNSFFGGPTLVRGFAPYGFGPRDLTPGTTMDNVGGSMYWATTAELQSAIPGIPQEYGLKASAFVDAGSVFHYGGPTTFPGSAQSLQVANANIVRSSVGVGLTWASPFGALTVNYAVPLTKAAYDVVQPFSFGAGPF
;
A
#
# COMPACT_ATOMS: atom_id res chain seq x y z
N VAL A 1 35.60 -27.63 -6.76
CA VAL A 1 35.33 -26.72 -5.62
C VAL A 1 34.27 -27.40 -4.77
N THR A 2 34.57 -27.72 -3.52
CA THR A 2 33.58 -28.24 -2.59
C THR A 2 33.14 -27.06 -1.74
N GLU A 3 31.96 -26.51 -2.02
CA GLU A 3 31.43 -25.40 -1.22
C GLU A 3 31.14 -25.92 0.20
N GLY A 4 31.72 -25.25 1.20
CA GLY A 4 31.46 -25.54 2.61
C GLY A 4 30.03 -25.21 3.01
N GLY A 5 29.58 -25.74 4.15
CA GLY A 5 28.24 -25.44 4.68
C GLY A 5 28.07 -23.94 4.95
N LYS A 6 26.86 -23.42 4.68
CA LYS A 6 26.50 -22.02 4.99
C LYS A 6 26.67 -21.78 6.49
N THR A 7 27.38 -20.71 6.85
CA THR A 7 27.58 -20.33 8.25
C THR A 7 26.48 -19.37 8.68
N THR A 8 25.84 -19.65 9.81
CA THR A 8 24.69 -18.87 10.27
C THR A 8 25.06 -17.93 11.42
N VAL A 9 24.27 -16.87 11.59
CA VAL A 9 24.36 -15.89 12.67
C VAL A 9 23.57 -16.43 13.85
N ARG A 10 24.22 -16.79 14.95
CA ARG A 10 23.58 -17.37 16.13
C ARG A 10 22.99 -16.33 17.07
N GLN A 11 23.61 -15.16 17.14
CA GLN A 11 23.22 -14.13 18.09
C GLN A 11 23.53 -12.75 17.51
N ILE A 12 22.60 -11.82 17.74
CA ILE A 12 22.78 -10.41 17.44
C ILE A 12 22.67 -9.63 18.75
N ASN A 13 23.70 -8.84 19.05
CA ASN A 13 23.77 -8.00 20.22
C ASN A 13 23.84 -6.54 19.81
N PHE A 14 23.01 -5.71 20.45
CA PHE A 14 23.14 -4.26 20.41
C PHE A 14 23.72 -3.80 21.75
N VAL A 15 24.73 -2.95 21.69
CA VAL A 15 25.43 -2.41 22.87
C VAL A 15 25.47 -0.89 22.73
N GLY A 16 25.09 -0.18 23.81
CA GLY A 16 25.06 1.29 23.84
C GLY A 16 23.70 1.91 23.50
N ASN A 17 22.71 1.09 23.11
CA ASN A 17 21.33 1.54 22.94
C ASN A 17 20.63 1.76 24.29
N GLN A 18 19.99 2.93 24.46
CA GLN A 18 19.28 3.34 25.67
C GLN A 18 17.86 3.82 25.34
N VAL A 19 17.70 4.57 24.26
CA VAL A 19 16.41 5.08 23.77
C VAL A 19 15.62 3.97 23.11
N PHE A 20 16.23 3.26 22.15
CA PHE A 20 15.53 2.21 21.41
C PHE A 20 15.90 0.83 21.95
N GLY A 21 14.90 -0.01 22.16
CA GLY A 21 15.09 -1.37 22.64
C GLY A 21 15.74 -2.26 21.58
N LYS A 22 16.46 -3.30 22.02
CA LYS A 22 17.08 -4.31 21.13
C LYS A 22 16.09 -4.85 20.10
N ARG A 23 14.84 -5.05 20.51
CA ARG A 23 13.76 -5.55 19.66
C ARG A 23 13.45 -4.64 18.48
N GLN A 24 13.41 -3.32 18.70
CA GLN A 24 13.15 -2.34 17.65
C GLN A 24 14.33 -2.28 16.66
N LEU A 25 15.55 -2.32 17.18
CA LEU A 25 16.76 -2.29 16.36
C LEU A 25 16.91 -3.56 15.50
N SER A 26 16.54 -4.73 16.04
CA SER A 26 16.42 -5.97 15.26
C SER A 26 15.41 -5.86 14.12
N ALA A 27 14.35 -5.08 14.25
CA ALA A 27 13.34 -4.91 13.19
C ALA A 27 13.79 -3.99 12.06
N VAL A 28 14.82 -3.17 12.28
CA VAL A 28 15.38 -2.25 11.27
C VAL A 28 16.38 -2.97 10.35
N ILE A 29 17.04 -4.02 10.86
CA ILE A 29 18.06 -4.77 10.13
C ILE A 29 17.46 -5.97 9.36
N LYS A 30 18.11 -6.37 8.27
CA LYS A 30 17.72 -7.54 7.48
C LYS A 30 18.34 -8.83 7.99
N THR A 31 19.49 -8.76 8.66
CA THR A 31 20.13 -9.92 9.29
C THR A 31 19.39 -10.32 10.56
N SER A 32 19.04 -11.60 10.68
CA SER A 32 18.34 -12.16 11.85
C SER A 32 19.18 -13.23 12.52
N ALA A 33 18.99 -13.46 13.83
CA ALA A 33 19.62 -14.61 14.49
C ALA A 33 18.94 -15.93 14.08
N THR A 34 19.68 -17.04 14.05
CA THR A 34 19.12 -18.37 13.77
C THR A 34 18.08 -18.73 14.82
N ASN A 35 16.88 -18.98 14.35
CA ASN A 35 15.70 -19.31 15.12
C ASN A 35 14.91 -20.45 14.45
N VAL A 36 13.79 -20.84 15.05
CA VAL A 36 12.96 -21.97 14.60
C VAL A 36 12.34 -21.73 13.21
N LEU A 37 12.23 -20.48 12.77
CA LEU A 37 11.68 -20.07 11.47
C LEU A 37 12.76 -19.64 10.46
N SER A 38 14.05 -19.67 10.82
CA SER A 38 15.14 -19.23 9.93
C SER A 38 15.25 -20.05 8.65
N PHE A 39 14.77 -21.30 8.67
CA PHE A 39 14.67 -22.12 7.47
C PHE A 39 13.71 -21.54 6.41
N LEU A 40 12.77 -20.68 6.82
CA LEU A 40 11.81 -20.01 5.93
C LEU A 40 12.30 -18.62 5.50
N THR A 41 12.97 -17.86 6.38
CA THR A 41 13.34 -16.46 6.11
C THR A 41 14.72 -16.30 5.48
N GLY A 42 15.68 -17.22 5.72
CA GLY A 42 17.05 -17.15 5.21
C GLY A 42 17.84 -15.91 5.66
N GLY A 43 17.32 -15.16 6.63
CA GLY A 43 17.94 -13.96 7.19
C GLY A 43 19.16 -14.26 8.08
N ASP A 44 19.33 -15.53 8.48
CA ASP A 44 20.36 -15.99 9.40
C ASP A 44 21.67 -16.39 8.73
N VAL A 45 21.77 -16.38 7.40
CA VAL A 45 23.04 -16.60 6.70
C VAL A 45 23.92 -15.36 6.85
N TYR A 46 25.15 -15.55 7.34
CA TYR A 46 26.10 -14.45 7.48
C TYR A 46 26.56 -13.95 6.11
N ASP A 47 26.35 -12.67 5.87
CA ASP A 47 26.74 -11.95 4.65
C ASP A 47 27.34 -10.59 5.06
N PRO A 48 28.65 -10.36 4.86
CA PRO A 48 29.31 -9.10 5.22
C PRO A 48 28.67 -7.86 4.57
N ASP A 49 28.19 -7.97 3.33
CA ASP A 49 27.59 -6.86 2.62
C ASP A 49 26.22 -6.51 3.22
N ARG A 50 25.46 -7.55 3.62
CA ARG A 50 24.20 -7.38 4.36
C ARG A 50 24.43 -6.70 5.71
N VAL A 51 25.43 -7.12 6.46
CA VAL A 51 25.77 -6.52 7.76
C VAL A 51 26.21 -5.05 7.61
N ALA A 52 26.95 -4.73 6.55
CA ALA A 52 27.33 -3.35 6.24
C ALA A 52 26.11 -2.49 5.89
N ALA A 53 25.15 -3.03 5.14
CA ALA A 53 23.89 -2.37 4.83
C ALA A 53 23.01 -2.17 6.08
N ASP A 54 22.93 -3.17 6.95
CA ASP A 54 22.17 -3.14 8.20
C ASP A 54 22.67 -2.05 9.15
N ARG A 55 24.00 -1.89 9.24
CA ARG A 55 24.64 -0.80 9.99
C ARG A 55 24.18 0.57 9.49
N GLU A 56 24.11 0.74 8.17
CA GLU A 56 23.66 1.99 7.57
C GLU A 56 22.16 2.23 7.81
N GLN A 57 21.33 1.18 7.74
CA GLN A 57 19.90 1.26 8.07
C GLN A 57 19.69 1.72 9.51
N LEU A 58 20.43 1.15 10.48
CA LEU A 58 20.38 1.59 11.87
C LEU A 58 20.74 3.08 11.99
N ARG A 59 21.86 3.50 11.38
CA ARG A 59 22.28 4.91 11.40
C ARG A 59 21.21 5.84 10.83
N LEU A 60 20.60 5.47 9.71
CA LEU A 60 19.53 6.24 9.07
C LEU A 60 18.25 6.26 9.93
N TYR A 61 17.91 5.15 10.59
CA TYR A 61 16.78 5.05 11.51
C TYR A 61 16.91 6.07 12.65
N TYR A 62 18.04 6.08 13.36
CA TYR A 62 18.32 7.06 14.42
C TYR A 62 18.25 8.51 13.89
N ARG A 63 18.87 8.78 12.74
CA ARG A 63 18.87 10.11 12.10
C ARG A 63 17.46 10.58 11.73
N SER A 64 16.58 9.66 11.33
CA SER A 64 15.18 9.96 11.00
C SER A 64 14.33 10.31 12.23
N LYS A 65 14.77 9.86 13.42
CA LYS A 65 14.10 10.10 14.71
C LYS A 65 14.70 11.25 15.52
N GLY A 66 15.66 12.00 14.94
CA GLY A 66 16.23 13.20 15.55
C GLY A 66 17.58 13.02 16.23
N TYR A 67 18.18 11.84 16.15
CA TYR A 67 19.51 11.54 16.69
C TYR A 67 20.57 11.79 15.61
N ALA A 68 20.93 13.07 15.43
CA ALA A 68 21.83 13.49 14.33
C ALA A 68 23.29 13.05 14.52
N ASP A 69 23.71 12.82 15.77
CA ASP A 69 25.06 12.38 16.13
C ASP A 69 25.15 10.85 16.30
N ALA A 70 24.07 10.12 15.98
CA ALA A 70 24.07 8.68 16.11
C ALA A 70 25.15 8.04 15.21
N SER A 71 26.01 7.25 15.83
CA SER A 71 27.10 6.54 15.18
C SER A 71 26.99 5.04 15.44
N VAL A 72 27.11 4.27 14.37
CA VAL A 72 27.16 2.80 14.43
C VAL A 72 28.49 2.38 13.81
N PRO A 73 29.54 2.11 14.62
CA PRO A 73 30.80 1.55 14.15
C PRO A 73 30.61 0.21 13.41
N ALA A 74 31.68 -0.27 12.77
CA ALA A 74 31.65 -1.58 12.13
C ALA A 74 31.24 -2.66 13.14
N ALA A 75 30.26 -3.48 12.76
CA ALA A 75 29.80 -4.56 13.61
C ALA A 75 30.93 -5.57 13.83
N LYS A 76 31.09 -6.04 15.07
CA LYS A 76 32.04 -7.12 15.37
C LYS A 76 31.36 -8.45 15.06
N ALA A 77 31.94 -9.21 14.13
CA ALA A 77 31.50 -10.56 13.80
C ALA A 77 32.51 -11.57 14.35
N GLU A 78 32.11 -12.31 15.39
CA GLU A 78 32.95 -13.31 16.04
C GLU A 78 32.41 -14.71 15.72
N TYR A 79 33.22 -15.55 15.09
CA TYR A 79 32.85 -16.94 14.84
C TYR A 79 33.06 -17.76 16.11
N ASP A 80 32.01 -18.42 16.57
CA ASP A 80 32.06 -19.33 17.69
C ASP A 80 32.19 -20.78 17.18
N PRO A 81 33.34 -21.45 17.41
CA PRO A 81 33.56 -22.84 17.01
C PRO A 81 32.63 -23.83 17.72
N ALA A 82 32.14 -23.52 18.92
CA ALA A 82 31.26 -24.40 19.69
C ALA A 82 29.84 -24.43 19.12
N THR A 83 29.31 -23.27 18.72
CA THR A 83 27.96 -23.14 18.15
C THR A 83 27.94 -23.17 16.61
N LYS A 84 29.12 -23.26 15.98
CA LYS A 84 29.34 -23.26 14.53
C LYS A 84 28.62 -22.11 13.83
N GLY A 85 28.77 -20.90 14.35
CA GLY A 85 28.11 -19.71 13.79
C GLY A 85 28.68 -18.40 14.29
N PHE A 86 28.22 -17.29 13.72
CA PHE A 86 28.68 -15.94 14.04
C PHE A 86 27.83 -15.29 15.13
N THR A 87 28.48 -14.60 16.06
CA THR A 87 27.86 -13.60 16.94
C THR A 87 28.14 -12.22 16.38
N LEU A 88 27.08 -11.49 16.03
CA LEU A 88 27.17 -10.12 15.56
C LEU A 88 26.92 -9.14 16.69
N THR A 89 27.83 -8.19 16.90
CA THR A 89 27.66 -7.13 17.89
C THR A 89 27.70 -5.77 17.21
N PHE A 90 26.57 -5.08 17.22
CA PHE A 90 26.42 -3.69 16.80
C PHE A 90 26.62 -2.78 18.03
N ALA A 91 27.76 -2.10 18.08
CA ALA A 91 27.95 -1.00 19.02
C ALA A 91 27.21 0.23 18.45
N ILE A 92 26.43 0.92 19.28
CA ILE A 92 25.68 2.11 18.92
C ILE A 92 26.00 3.21 19.93
N ASP A 93 26.39 4.36 19.42
CA ASP A 93 26.36 5.61 20.17
C ASP A 93 25.15 6.40 19.66
N GLU A 94 24.10 6.53 20.49
CA GLU A 94 22.85 7.15 20.07
C GLU A 94 22.97 8.67 19.90
N GLY A 95 23.86 9.31 20.67
CA GLY A 95 23.92 10.75 20.78
C GLY A 95 22.64 11.39 21.38
N PRO A 96 22.60 12.72 21.55
CA PRO A 96 21.42 13.41 22.07
C PRO A 96 20.33 13.59 21.01
N LEU A 97 19.07 13.64 21.46
CA LEU A 97 17.93 14.02 20.62
C LEU A 97 17.99 15.52 20.27
N TYR A 98 17.93 15.84 18.99
CA TYR A 98 17.89 17.21 18.49
C TYR A 98 16.51 17.62 18.00
N ARG A 99 16.20 18.90 18.18
CA ARG A 99 15.06 19.56 17.53
C ARG A 99 15.55 20.55 16.49
N PHE A 100 14.70 20.87 15.51
CA PHE A 100 14.98 21.98 14.60
C PHE A 100 15.07 23.29 15.40
N GLY A 101 16.20 23.98 15.26
CA GLY A 101 16.43 25.32 15.82
C GLY A 101 15.87 26.39 14.90
N ASP A 102 16.65 27.45 14.68
CA ASP A 102 16.28 28.49 13.72
C ASP A 102 16.44 27.97 12.29
N ILE A 103 15.40 28.22 11.50
CA ILE A 103 15.36 27.83 10.09
C ILE A 103 15.38 29.11 9.27
N SER A 104 16.42 29.27 8.47
CA SER A 104 16.62 30.46 7.64
C SER A 104 16.88 30.07 6.19
N VAL A 105 16.38 30.87 5.26
CA VAL A 105 16.75 30.79 3.85
C VAL A 105 17.66 31.96 3.55
N VAL A 106 18.85 31.67 3.04
CA VAL A 106 19.84 32.68 2.65
C VAL A 106 20.04 32.56 1.15
N SER A 107 19.74 33.62 0.41
CA SER A 107 19.96 33.65 -1.03
C SER A 107 21.20 34.48 -1.36
N ASN A 108 22.15 33.86 -2.07
CA ASN A 108 23.27 34.55 -2.71
C ASN A 108 23.01 34.77 -4.21
N VAL A 109 21.81 34.45 -4.70
CA VAL A 109 21.43 34.56 -6.11
C VAL A 109 20.75 35.92 -6.35
N PRO A 110 21.26 36.75 -7.28
CA PRO A 110 20.66 38.06 -7.57
C PRO A 110 19.20 37.96 -8.02
N GLY A 111 18.34 38.79 -7.43
CA GLY A 111 16.92 38.89 -7.79
C GLY A 111 16.02 37.81 -7.20
N LEU A 112 16.58 36.82 -6.49
CA LEU A 112 15.79 35.79 -5.81
C LEU A 112 15.32 36.27 -4.44
N ASP A 113 14.00 36.33 -4.26
CA ASP A 113 13.37 36.65 -2.98
C ASP A 113 13.26 35.40 -2.10
N ALA A 114 14.10 35.34 -1.07
CA ALA A 114 14.15 34.21 -0.14
C ALA A 114 12.85 34.04 0.69
N GLU A 115 12.08 35.11 0.91
CA GLU A 115 10.84 35.03 1.70
C GLU A 115 9.76 34.24 0.98
N LYS A 116 9.74 34.26 -0.37
CA LYS A 116 8.80 33.45 -1.17
C LYS A 116 9.03 31.95 -1.06
N LEU A 117 10.23 31.52 -0.64
CA LEU A 117 10.58 30.12 -0.49
C LEU A 117 10.30 29.58 0.91
N ARG A 118 10.10 30.45 1.91
CA ARG A 118 9.80 30.04 3.29
C ARG A 118 8.57 29.14 3.42
N PRO A 119 7.44 29.40 2.72
CA PRO A 119 6.26 28.53 2.80
C PRO A 119 6.51 27.10 2.27
N LEU A 120 7.53 26.92 1.42
CA LEU A 120 7.90 25.62 0.83
C LEU A 120 8.76 24.77 1.77
N LEU A 121 9.23 25.34 2.89
CA LEU A 121 10.02 24.60 3.85
C LEU A 121 9.13 23.60 4.60
N GLY A 122 9.34 22.31 4.34
CA GLY A 122 8.65 21.21 5.04
C GLY A 122 9.12 21.01 6.48
N VAL A 123 9.92 21.94 7.02
CA VAL A 123 10.54 21.89 8.35
C VAL A 123 10.09 23.09 9.18
N ARG A 124 9.79 22.86 10.45
CA ARG A 124 9.33 23.89 11.40
C ARG A 124 10.23 23.94 12.62
N SER A 125 10.51 25.15 13.11
CA SER A 125 11.28 25.33 14.34
C SER A 125 10.57 24.63 15.52
N GLY A 126 11.34 23.98 16.39
CA GLY A 126 10.84 23.23 17.55
C GLY A 126 10.37 21.80 17.28
N ALA A 127 10.12 21.43 16.01
CA ALA A 127 9.84 20.04 15.64
C ALA A 127 11.06 19.13 15.87
N VAL A 128 10.84 17.83 16.02
CA VAL A 128 11.94 16.85 16.12
C VAL A 128 12.74 16.88 14.82
N PHE A 129 14.08 16.88 14.92
CA PHE A 129 14.93 16.87 13.74
C PHE A 129 14.66 15.62 12.90
N ASN A 130 14.52 15.77 11.59
CA ASN A 130 14.36 14.64 10.68
C ASN A 130 15.18 14.90 9.41
N GLY A 131 16.24 14.09 9.23
CA GLY A 131 17.12 14.22 8.06
C GLY A 131 16.39 14.01 6.73
N ASN A 132 15.38 13.13 6.67
CA ASN A 132 14.63 12.89 5.43
C ASN A 132 13.75 14.10 5.07
N ALA A 133 13.23 14.83 6.07
CA ALA A 133 12.48 16.06 5.83
C ALA A 133 13.38 17.18 5.29
N LEU A 134 14.65 17.22 5.73
CA LEU A 134 15.66 18.16 5.22
C LEU A 134 15.98 17.91 3.75
N ASP A 135 16.24 16.64 3.40
CA ASP A 135 16.54 16.22 2.03
C ASP A 135 15.35 16.52 1.10
N LYS A 136 14.12 16.14 1.51
CA LYS A 136 12.88 16.48 0.79
C LYS A 136 12.68 17.98 0.60
N THR A 137 12.96 18.79 1.63
CA THR A 137 12.82 20.24 1.53
C THR A 137 13.80 20.82 0.51
N THR A 138 15.06 20.37 0.54
CA THR A 138 16.10 20.78 -0.42
C THR A 138 15.65 20.49 -1.86
N GLU A 139 15.10 19.30 -2.06
CA GLU A 139 14.53 18.82 -3.32
C GLU A 139 13.35 19.65 -3.84
N ILE A 140 12.38 19.97 -2.98
CA ILE A 140 11.22 20.80 -3.32
C ILE A 140 11.68 22.20 -3.71
N VAL A 141 12.55 22.81 -2.90
CA VAL A 141 13.06 24.16 -3.16
C VAL A 141 13.90 24.20 -4.43
N SER A 142 14.78 23.23 -4.67
CA SER A 142 15.56 23.14 -5.93
C SER A 142 14.67 23.03 -7.15
N THR A 143 13.56 22.27 -7.05
CA THR A 143 12.59 22.13 -8.15
C THR A 143 11.86 23.45 -8.40
N GLU A 144 11.46 24.17 -7.36
CA GLU A 144 10.80 25.47 -7.50
C GLU A 144 11.74 26.54 -8.05
N LEU A 145 13.01 26.57 -7.62
CA LEU A 145 14.01 27.49 -8.16
C LEU A 145 14.21 27.32 -9.66
N ALA A 146 14.24 26.08 -10.16
CA ALA A 146 14.30 25.81 -11.58
C ALA A 146 13.08 26.38 -12.32
N LYS A 147 11.87 26.23 -11.78
CA LYS A 147 10.63 26.80 -12.35
C LYS A 147 10.61 28.33 -12.33
N LEU A 148 11.18 28.93 -11.31
CA LEU A 148 11.29 30.39 -11.16
C LEU A 148 12.37 31.01 -12.08
N GLY A 149 13.05 30.21 -12.91
CA GLY A 149 14.05 30.68 -13.86
C GLY A 149 15.48 30.74 -13.30
N TYR A 150 15.75 30.06 -12.18
CA TYR A 150 17.08 29.94 -11.59
C TYR A 150 17.61 28.50 -11.70
N PRO A 151 17.85 27.97 -12.91
CA PRO A 151 18.10 26.54 -13.10
C PRO A 151 19.50 26.10 -12.58
N PHE A 152 20.43 27.04 -12.41
CA PHE A 152 21.75 26.82 -11.80
C PHE A 152 21.76 26.99 -10.27
N ALA A 153 20.66 27.43 -9.66
CA ALA A 153 20.63 27.61 -8.23
C ALA A 153 20.69 26.26 -7.52
N GLN A 154 21.58 26.14 -6.55
CA GLN A 154 21.74 24.95 -5.74
C GLN A 154 21.38 25.27 -4.30
N VAL A 155 20.49 24.48 -3.74
CA VAL A 155 20.11 24.56 -2.33
C VAL A 155 21.06 23.67 -1.54
N LEU A 156 21.87 24.29 -0.69
CA LEU A 156 22.80 23.61 0.19
C LEU A 156 22.33 23.75 1.63
N PRO A 157 21.76 22.70 2.24
CA PRO A 157 21.41 22.76 3.65
C PRO A 157 22.70 22.81 4.49
N ARG A 158 22.84 23.85 5.30
CA ARG A 158 23.93 24.03 6.27
C ARG A 158 23.36 23.82 7.68
N PRO A 159 23.39 22.58 8.21
CA PRO A 159 23.00 22.33 9.58
C PRO A 159 24.05 22.91 10.53
N ALA A 160 23.65 23.87 11.36
CA ALA A 160 24.42 24.41 12.47
C ALA A 160 23.98 23.70 13.75
N ARG A 161 24.81 22.79 14.24
CA ARG A 161 24.55 22.04 15.46
C ARG A 161 24.88 22.90 16.67
N ASP A 162 23.94 22.99 17.60
CA ASP A 162 24.16 23.51 18.95
C ASP A 162 23.95 22.36 19.96
N PRO A 163 25.03 21.67 20.35
CA PRO A 163 24.96 20.57 21.32
C PRO A 163 24.45 21.01 22.70
N GLY A 164 24.70 22.26 23.09
CA GLY A 164 24.28 22.80 24.39
C GLY A 164 22.77 23.02 24.46
N ALA A 165 22.20 23.59 23.40
CA ALA A 165 20.76 23.82 23.29
C ALA A 165 19.96 22.60 22.78
N ARG A 166 20.65 21.51 22.37
CA ARG A 166 20.06 20.34 21.68
C ARG A 166 19.20 20.74 20.48
N ARG A 167 19.70 21.71 19.72
CA ARG A 167 19.02 22.25 18.53
C ARG A 167 19.95 22.20 17.33
N ILE A 168 19.36 21.95 16.18
CA ILE A 168 20.05 22.05 14.89
C ILE A 168 19.37 23.16 14.12
N GLY A 169 20.00 24.32 14.10
CA GLY A 169 19.63 25.38 13.16
C GLY A 169 19.94 24.91 11.74
N VAL A 170 19.09 25.26 10.79
CA VAL A 170 19.32 24.91 9.38
C VAL A 170 19.24 26.17 8.55
N ALA A 171 20.38 26.55 7.98
CA ALA A 171 20.42 27.57 6.94
C ALA A 171 20.36 26.89 5.58
N PHE A 172 19.26 27.08 4.85
CA PHE A 172 19.17 26.72 3.44
C PHE A 172 19.86 27.82 2.63
N VAL A 173 21.13 27.59 2.31
CA VAL A 173 21.92 28.53 1.52
C VAL A 173 21.70 28.22 0.05
N ILE A 174 21.22 29.21 -0.70
CA ILE A 174 20.96 29.11 -2.12
C ILE A 174 22.10 29.83 -2.84
N ASP A 175 22.98 29.02 -3.44
CA ASP A 175 24.14 29.50 -4.17
C ASP A 175 23.95 29.35 -5.68
N GLN A 176 24.65 30.18 -6.45
CA GLN A 176 24.76 29.99 -7.88
C GLN A 176 25.75 28.87 -8.16
N GLY A 177 25.25 27.72 -8.61
CA GLY A 177 26.04 26.59 -9.05
C GLY A 177 26.86 26.89 -10.32
N PRO A 178 27.72 25.95 -10.75
CA PRO A 178 28.45 26.07 -11.99
C PRO A 178 27.47 26.27 -13.15
N ARG A 179 27.77 27.23 -14.04
CA ARG A 179 26.98 27.50 -15.26
C ARG A 179 27.28 26.45 -16.33
N THR A 180 27.03 25.20 -16.00
CA THR A 180 27.27 24.05 -16.87
C THR A 180 25.94 23.51 -17.36
N TYR A 181 25.85 23.25 -18.66
CA TYR A 181 24.68 22.68 -19.30
C TYR A 181 24.87 21.18 -19.52
N VAL A 182 23.78 20.42 -19.40
CA VAL A 182 23.76 19.01 -19.79
C VAL A 182 23.83 18.97 -21.32
N GLU A 183 24.93 18.47 -21.88
CA GLU A 183 25.08 18.36 -23.33
C GLU A 183 24.26 17.21 -23.89
N ARG A 184 24.39 16.04 -23.27
CA ARG A 184 23.62 14.84 -23.59
C ARG A 184 23.61 13.88 -22.41
N ILE A 185 22.64 12.97 -22.40
CA ILE A 185 22.57 11.85 -21.47
C ILE A 185 23.00 10.60 -22.23
N GLU A 186 24.12 10.00 -21.83
CA GLU A 186 24.65 8.78 -22.40
C GLU A 186 24.27 7.60 -21.51
N ILE A 187 23.67 6.56 -22.09
CA ILE A 187 23.10 5.44 -21.32
C ILE A 187 23.80 4.16 -21.76
N HIS A 188 24.33 3.42 -20.78
CA HIS A 188 25.07 2.19 -20.99
C HIS A 188 24.51 1.05 -20.13
N GLY A 189 24.60 -0.17 -20.66
CA GLY A 189 24.18 -1.39 -19.95
C GLY A 189 22.69 -1.71 -20.01
N ASN A 190 21.88 -0.91 -20.73
CA ASN A 190 20.47 -1.16 -21.00
C ASN A 190 20.29 -2.13 -22.19
N ILE A 191 20.52 -3.43 -21.95
CA ILE A 191 20.48 -4.46 -23.00
C ILE A 191 19.03 -4.76 -23.43
N ARG A 192 18.11 -4.87 -22.47
CA ARG A 192 16.69 -5.16 -22.70
C ARG A 192 15.84 -3.90 -22.64
N THR A 193 16.09 -3.05 -21.65
CA THR A 193 15.33 -1.84 -21.35
C THR A 193 15.59 -0.77 -22.39
N ARG A 194 14.53 -0.19 -22.93
CA ARG A 194 14.62 0.87 -23.93
C ARG A 194 15.15 2.15 -23.29
N GLY A 195 16.01 2.87 -24.00
CA GLY A 195 16.63 4.09 -23.48
C GLY A 195 15.61 5.17 -23.04
N TYR A 196 14.44 5.25 -23.68
CA TYR A 196 13.41 6.21 -23.27
C TYR A 196 12.84 5.94 -21.87
N VAL A 197 12.84 4.67 -21.41
CA VAL A 197 12.40 4.29 -20.06
C VAL A 197 13.34 4.84 -19.00
N ILE A 198 14.63 4.93 -19.32
CA ILE A 198 15.64 5.52 -18.44
C ILE A 198 15.56 7.05 -18.52
N ARG A 199 15.46 7.61 -19.73
CA ARG A 199 15.42 9.07 -19.94
C ARG A 199 14.22 9.75 -19.28
N ARG A 200 13.04 9.12 -19.28
CA ARG A 200 11.83 9.71 -18.69
C ARG A 200 11.88 9.87 -17.16
N GLU A 201 12.80 9.19 -16.48
CA GLU A 201 13.00 9.34 -15.03
C GLU A 201 13.85 10.57 -14.67
N PHE A 202 14.40 11.28 -15.66
CA PHE A 202 15.13 12.52 -15.45
C PHE A 202 14.15 13.71 -15.41
N ASP A 203 14.28 14.54 -14.37
CA ASP A 203 13.60 15.84 -14.27
C ASP A 203 14.28 16.93 -15.13
N ILE A 204 15.38 16.59 -15.82
CA ILE A 204 16.19 17.48 -16.65
C ILE A 204 16.37 16.86 -18.04
N ALA A 205 16.38 17.72 -19.07
CA ALA A 205 16.62 17.35 -20.46
C ALA A 205 18.02 17.74 -20.93
N GLU A 206 18.40 17.25 -22.11
CA GLU A 206 19.60 17.70 -22.82
C GLU A 206 19.42 19.17 -23.19
N GLY A 207 20.40 20.00 -22.84
CA GLY A 207 20.36 21.46 -22.94
C GLY A 207 20.00 22.18 -21.63
N ASP A 208 19.47 21.48 -20.63
CA ASP A 208 19.12 22.10 -19.34
C ASP A 208 20.36 22.37 -18.49
N ALA A 209 20.19 23.23 -17.48
CA ALA A 209 21.23 23.47 -16.50
C ALA A 209 21.53 22.20 -15.69
N TYR A 210 22.81 21.95 -15.45
CA TYR A 210 23.25 20.91 -14.53
C TYR A 210 22.82 21.25 -13.10
N ASN A 211 22.00 20.38 -12.52
CA ASN A 211 21.61 20.45 -11.12
C ASN A 211 21.81 19.08 -10.44
N LYS A 212 22.77 19.03 -9.51
CA LYS A 212 23.09 17.78 -8.80
C LYS A 212 21.90 17.20 -8.04
N THR A 213 21.07 18.03 -7.41
CA THR A 213 19.90 17.56 -6.65
C THR A 213 18.90 16.83 -7.55
N LEU A 214 18.69 17.31 -8.78
CA LEU A 214 17.80 16.67 -9.75
C LEU A 214 18.40 15.37 -10.31
N ILE A 215 19.73 15.30 -10.46
CA ILE A 215 20.42 14.07 -10.88
C ILE A 215 20.36 12.99 -9.79
N ASP A 216 20.63 13.35 -8.54
CA ASP A 216 20.54 12.44 -7.39
C ASP A 216 19.10 11.93 -7.21
N ARG A 217 18.09 12.73 -7.58
CA ARG A 217 16.70 12.30 -7.64
C ARG A 217 16.44 11.32 -8.79
N ALA A 218 16.92 11.61 -10.01
CA ALA A 218 16.81 10.68 -11.14
C ALA A 218 17.45 9.31 -10.84
N GLU A 219 18.61 9.29 -10.18
CA GLU A 219 19.26 8.04 -9.74
C GLU A 219 18.37 7.25 -8.77
N ARG A 220 17.70 7.91 -7.83
CA ARG A 220 16.74 7.26 -6.91
C ARG A 220 15.51 6.76 -7.65
N HIS A 221 14.95 7.51 -8.59
CA HIS A 221 13.83 7.05 -9.41
C HIS A 221 14.19 5.78 -10.19
N LEU A 222 15.34 5.77 -10.86
CA LEU A 222 15.84 4.59 -11.58
C LEU A 222 16.05 3.37 -10.67
N LYS A 223 16.57 3.57 -9.45
CA LYS A 223 16.70 2.49 -8.46
C LYS A 223 15.33 1.97 -8.02
N ASN A 224 14.35 2.86 -7.83
CA ASN A 224 13.00 2.51 -7.40
C ASN A 224 12.18 1.77 -8.47
N LEU A 225 12.55 1.86 -9.75
CA LEU A 225 11.94 1.05 -10.81
C LEU A 225 12.15 -0.46 -10.60
N ASN A 226 13.19 -0.85 -9.85
CA ASN A 226 13.61 -2.24 -9.69
C ASN A 226 13.91 -2.98 -11.01
N TYR A 227 14.21 -2.25 -12.11
CA TYR A 227 14.67 -2.85 -13.37
C TYR A 227 16.19 -3.10 -13.38
N PHE A 228 16.91 -2.45 -12.48
CA PHE A 228 18.37 -2.44 -12.45
C PHE A 228 18.88 -2.90 -11.08
N LYS A 229 19.89 -3.77 -11.09
CA LYS A 229 20.67 -4.18 -9.91
C LYS A 229 21.51 -3.03 -9.36
N SER A 230 22.09 -2.24 -10.26
CA SER A 230 22.88 -1.04 -9.92
C SER A 230 22.63 0.06 -10.93
N VAL A 231 22.60 1.29 -10.43
CA VAL A 231 22.47 2.53 -11.21
C VAL A 231 23.51 3.50 -10.69
N LYS A 232 24.30 4.08 -11.58
CA LYS A 232 25.27 5.12 -11.26
C LYS A 232 25.20 6.21 -12.34
N ILE A 233 25.08 7.46 -11.93
CA ILE A 233 25.11 8.61 -12.84
C ILE A 233 26.36 9.42 -12.54
N SER A 234 27.23 9.59 -13.54
CA SER A 234 28.50 10.31 -13.41
C SER A 234 28.57 11.46 -14.42
N PRO A 235 28.94 12.68 -14.01
CA PRO A 235 29.21 13.75 -14.97
C PRO A 235 30.59 13.56 -15.62
N LEU A 236 30.64 13.52 -16.96
CA LEU A 236 31.86 13.54 -17.77
C LEU A 236 32.03 14.92 -18.42
N PRO A 237 33.28 15.38 -18.68
CA PRO A 237 33.52 16.60 -19.44
C PRO A 237 32.89 16.53 -20.84
N GLY A 238 32.14 17.58 -21.22
CA GLY A 238 31.53 17.70 -22.54
C GLY A 238 32.46 18.27 -23.60
N SER A 239 31.89 18.66 -24.73
CA SER A 239 32.60 19.27 -25.86
C SER A 239 33.19 20.65 -25.55
N ALA A 240 32.68 21.31 -24.51
CA ALA A 240 33.08 22.65 -24.09
C ALA A 240 33.17 22.73 -22.55
N PRO A 241 33.92 23.71 -21.98
CA PRO A 241 34.10 23.84 -20.52
C PRO A 241 32.80 24.09 -19.74
N ASP A 242 31.77 24.63 -20.40
CA ASP A 242 30.43 24.89 -19.86
C ASP A 242 29.45 23.75 -20.14
N ARG A 243 29.94 22.58 -20.56
CA ARG A 243 29.12 21.42 -20.94
C ARG A 243 29.55 20.16 -20.20
N VAL A 244 28.56 19.38 -19.78
CA VAL A 244 28.77 18.09 -19.13
C VAL A 244 27.92 17.02 -19.79
N ILE A 245 28.49 15.84 -19.97
CA ILE A 245 27.78 14.64 -20.43
C ILE A 245 27.37 13.85 -19.18
N LEU A 246 26.11 13.47 -19.08
CA LEU A 246 25.65 12.61 -17.99
C LEU A 246 25.79 11.16 -18.43
N ASP A 247 26.80 10.46 -17.89
CA ASP A 247 27.05 9.05 -18.11
C ASP A 247 26.24 8.20 -17.14
N VAL A 248 25.28 7.44 -17.67
CA VAL A 248 24.33 6.63 -16.93
C VAL A 248 24.68 5.16 -17.12
N GLU A 249 25.34 4.60 -16.13
CA GLU A 249 25.73 3.19 -16.11
C GLU A 249 24.68 2.39 -15.33
N VAL A 250 24.00 1.47 -16.03
CA VAL A 250 23.02 0.58 -15.43
C VAL A 250 23.40 -0.89 -15.60
N THR A 251 23.10 -1.71 -14.61
CA THR A 251 23.16 -3.17 -14.73
C THR A 251 21.77 -3.73 -14.57
N GLU A 252 21.20 -4.29 -15.64
CA GLU A 252 19.84 -4.84 -15.63
C GLU A 252 19.70 -6.09 -14.74
N GLN A 253 18.51 -6.27 -14.19
CA GLN A 253 18.11 -7.49 -13.47
C GLN A 253 16.81 -8.05 -14.05
N SER A 254 16.42 -9.25 -13.59
CA SER A 254 15.15 -9.85 -13.99
C SER A 254 13.97 -9.03 -13.45
N THR A 255 13.08 -8.62 -14.35
CA THR A 255 11.84 -7.87 -14.04
C THR A 255 10.59 -8.75 -14.02
N GLY A 256 10.75 -10.02 -14.41
CA GLY A 256 9.71 -11.04 -14.38
C GLY A 256 9.53 -11.59 -12.98
N ASP A 257 8.27 -11.71 -12.56
CA ASP A 257 7.85 -12.28 -11.29
C ASP A 257 6.90 -13.46 -11.51
N PHE A 258 7.13 -14.53 -10.75
CA PHE A 258 6.26 -15.70 -10.69
C PHE A 258 5.96 -15.97 -9.22
N ASN A 259 4.68 -15.99 -8.87
CA ASN A 259 4.22 -16.16 -7.51
C ASN A 259 3.09 -17.19 -7.47
N ILE A 260 3.27 -18.22 -6.66
CA ILE A 260 2.21 -19.18 -6.32
C ILE A 260 1.85 -18.93 -4.86
N ALA A 261 0.58 -18.67 -4.62
CA ALA A 261 0.04 -18.51 -3.29
C ALA A 261 -1.10 -19.48 -3.03
N GLY A 262 -1.24 -19.90 -1.78
CA GLY A 262 -2.33 -20.71 -1.31
C GLY A 262 -2.79 -20.18 0.03
N GLY A 263 -4.09 -20.15 0.25
CA GLY A 263 -4.70 -19.58 1.43
C GLY A 263 -5.93 -20.37 1.87
N TYR A 264 -6.33 -20.12 3.11
CA TYR A 264 -7.65 -20.46 3.60
C TYR A 264 -8.26 -19.19 4.15
N SER A 265 -9.51 -18.95 3.81
CA SER A 265 -10.31 -17.85 4.31
C SER A 265 -11.59 -18.43 4.86
N THR A 266 -12.04 -17.92 6.00
CA THR A 266 -13.38 -18.23 6.50
C THR A 266 -14.50 -17.75 5.57
N THR A 267 -14.19 -16.87 4.63
CA THR A 267 -15.13 -16.32 3.64
C THR A 267 -15.12 -17.12 2.34
N ASP A 268 -13.93 -17.38 1.80
CA ASP A 268 -13.76 -17.95 0.45
C ASP A 268 -13.38 -19.44 0.46
N GLY A 269 -13.22 -20.02 1.65
CA GLY A 269 -12.73 -21.38 1.84
C GLY A 269 -11.25 -21.49 1.50
N TRP A 270 -10.82 -22.66 1.03
CA TRP A 270 -9.47 -22.80 0.50
C TRP A 270 -9.37 -22.07 -0.86
N LEU A 271 -8.24 -21.42 -1.11
CA LEU A 271 -7.97 -20.68 -2.33
C LEU A 271 -6.52 -20.89 -2.76
N GLY A 272 -6.30 -21.01 -4.06
CA GLY A 272 -4.99 -21.01 -4.70
C GLY A 272 -4.93 -19.93 -5.76
N GLU A 273 -3.80 -19.25 -5.86
CA GLU A 273 -3.56 -18.20 -6.84
C GLU A 273 -2.20 -18.41 -7.49
N VAL A 274 -2.15 -18.27 -8.82
CA VAL A 274 -0.90 -18.24 -9.58
C VAL A 274 -0.82 -16.91 -10.30
N LYS A 275 0.17 -16.09 -9.94
CA LYS A 275 0.50 -14.82 -10.58
C LYS A 275 1.75 -14.97 -11.44
N LEU A 276 1.69 -14.45 -12.64
CA LEU A 276 2.81 -14.31 -13.56
C LEU A 276 2.85 -12.85 -14.01
N GLY A 277 4.01 -12.22 -13.95
CA GLY A 277 4.16 -10.82 -14.33
C GLY A 277 5.51 -10.51 -14.94
N ASP A 278 5.55 -9.44 -15.73
CA ASP A 278 6.78 -8.74 -16.08
C ASP A 278 6.53 -7.25 -15.93
N SER A 279 7.26 -6.61 -15.03
CA SER A 279 7.15 -5.18 -14.73
C SER A 279 7.80 -4.27 -15.80
N ASN A 280 8.55 -4.84 -16.75
CA ASN A 280 9.23 -4.15 -17.84
C ASN A 280 9.14 -4.96 -19.13
N PHE A 281 7.92 -5.30 -19.53
CA PHE A 281 7.66 -6.19 -20.66
C PHE A 281 8.33 -5.66 -21.93
N LEU A 282 9.16 -6.51 -22.56
CA LEU A 282 9.97 -6.17 -23.75
C LEU A 282 10.85 -4.91 -23.59
N GLY A 283 11.16 -4.53 -22.35
CA GLY A 283 11.96 -3.35 -22.02
C GLY A 283 11.23 -2.02 -22.18
N THR A 284 9.91 -2.01 -22.32
CA THR A 284 9.10 -0.81 -22.60
C THR A 284 8.67 -0.03 -21.36
N GLY A 285 8.91 -0.58 -20.17
CA GLY A 285 8.37 -0.06 -18.92
C GLY A 285 6.85 -0.27 -18.77
N VAL A 286 6.23 -1.06 -19.66
CA VAL A 286 4.87 -1.55 -19.51
C VAL A 286 4.90 -2.78 -18.60
N ALA A 287 4.05 -2.78 -17.58
CA ALA A 287 3.87 -3.93 -16.70
C ALA A 287 2.71 -4.79 -17.22
N LEU A 288 2.98 -6.05 -17.53
CA LEU A 288 1.99 -7.07 -17.91
C LEU A 288 1.88 -8.07 -16.76
N LYS A 289 0.65 -8.33 -16.28
CA LYS A 289 0.40 -9.28 -15.20
C LYS A 289 -0.80 -10.16 -15.52
N SER A 290 -0.68 -11.45 -15.24
CA SER A 290 -1.78 -12.39 -15.23
C SER A 290 -1.90 -13.06 -13.87
N SER A 291 -3.13 -13.19 -13.38
CA SER A 291 -3.44 -13.98 -12.19
C SER A 291 -4.54 -14.98 -12.51
N VAL A 292 -4.39 -16.20 -12.02
CA VAL A 292 -5.44 -17.22 -12.03
C VAL A 292 -5.71 -17.61 -10.59
N THR A 293 -6.97 -17.45 -10.18
CA THR A 293 -7.46 -17.84 -8.86
C THR A 293 -8.37 -19.05 -8.98
N TYR A 294 -8.17 -20.05 -8.13
CA TYR A 294 -9.03 -21.22 -8.03
C TYR A 294 -9.20 -21.62 -6.57
N GLY A 295 -10.43 -21.66 -6.09
CA GLY A 295 -10.74 -21.97 -4.70
C GLY A 295 -12.11 -22.63 -4.55
N GLN A 296 -12.51 -22.81 -3.29
CA GLN A 296 -13.73 -23.52 -2.92
C GLN A 296 -15.00 -22.80 -3.39
N TYR A 297 -15.06 -21.48 -3.23
CA TYR A 297 -16.23 -20.66 -3.58
C TYR A 297 -15.90 -19.56 -4.59
N ALA A 298 -14.65 -19.44 -5.02
CA ALA A 298 -14.20 -18.38 -5.90
C ALA A 298 -13.22 -18.91 -6.93
N ARG A 299 -13.40 -18.49 -8.18
CA ARG A 299 -12.48 -18.77 -9.29
C ARG A 299 -12.42 -17.57 -10.20
N GLY A 300 -11.29 -17.35 -10.84
CA GLY A 300 -11.18 -16.26 -11.78
C GLY A 300 -9.85 -16.19 -12.50
N ILE A 301 -9.85 -15.36 -13.53
CA ILE A 301 -8.67 -14.96 -14.26
C ILE A 301 -8.67 -13.45 -14.38
N ASP A 302 -7.51 -12.84 -14.13
CA ASP A 302 -7.29 -11.41 -14.22
C ASP A 302 -6.06 -11.18 -15.09
N LEU A 303 -6.21 -10.39 -16.15
CA LEU A 303 -5.14 -9.97 -17.05
C LEU A 303 -5.05 -8.46 -16.99
N SER A 304 -3.89 -7.91 -16.68
CA SER A 304 -3.69 -6.46 -16.63
C SER A 304 -2.44 -6.02 -17.38
N ALA A 305 -2.57 -4.90 -18.08
CA ALA A 305 -1.45 -4.19 -18.66
C ALA A 305 -1.47 -2.74 -18.15
N SER A 306 -0.33 -2.22 -17.73
CA SER A 306 -0.23 -0.85 -17.22
C SER A 306 1.04 -0.16 -17.70
N GLU A 307 0.87 1.08 -18.14
CA GLU A 307 1.94 1.97 -18.58
C GLU A 307 2.00 3.17 -17.62
N PRO A 308 3.08 3.34 -16.85
CA PRO A 308 3.17 4.44 -15.88
C PRO A 308 3.31 5.84 -16.50
N TYR A 309 3.74 5.93 -17.77
CA TYR A 309 4.00 7.18 -18.48
C TYR A 309 3.26 7.25 -19.82
N PHE A 310 1.93 7.19 -19.77
CA PHE A 310 1.08 7.21 -20.95
C PHE A 310 1.29 8.51 -21.76
N LEU A 311 1.51 8.35 -23.07
CA LEU A 311 1.79 9.45 -24.01
C LEU A 311 2.99 10.33 -23.58
N GLY A 312 3.95 9.78 -22.83
CA GLY A 312 5.13 10.51 -22.35
C GLY A 312 4.83 11.49 -21.20
N THR A 313 3.64 11.43 -20.61
CA THR A 313 3.25 12.26 -19.46
C THR A 313 3.32 11.45 -18.16
N ARG A 314 3.35 12.11 -16.98
CA ARG A 314 3.23 11.45 -15.67
C ARG A 314 1.79 11.01 -15.34
N VAL A 315 1.16 10.39 -16.33
CA VAL A 315 -0.17 9.79 -16.23
C VAL A 315 0.00 8.30 -16.44
N SER A 316 -0.38 7.51 -15.45
CA SER A 316 -0.43 6.07 -15.61
C SER A 316 -1.71 5.68 -16.34
N ALA A 317 -1.63 4.87 -17.38
CA ALA A 317 -2.78 4.24 -18.02
C ALA A 317 -2.74 2.73 -17.78
N GLY A 318 -3.90 2.12 -17.58
CA GLY A 318 -3.99 0.67 -17.42
C GLY A 318 -5.28 0.11 -17.99
N ILE A 319 -5.20 -1.14 -18.41
CA ILE A 319 -6.36 -1.96 -18.79
C ILE A 319 -6.31 -3.26 -17.99
N GLU A 320 -7.46 -3.64 -17.42
CA GLU A 320 -7.68 -4.89 -16.72
C GLU A 320 -8.81 -5.63 -17.42
N LEU A 321 -8.59 -6.90 -17.77
CA LEU A 321 -9.59 -7.82 -18.26
C LEU A 321 -9.76 -8.90 -17.20
N TYR A 322 -10.99 -9.15 -16.78
CA TYR A 322 -11.25 -10.13 -15.73
C TYR A 322 -12.46 -11.00 -16.06
N GLY A 323 -12.41 -12.23 -15.57
CA GLY A 323 -13.52 -13.16 -15.53
C GLY A 323 -13.51 -13.83 -14.16
N ARG A 324 -14.53 -13.56 -13.35
CA ARG A 324 -14.66 -14.01 -11.97
C ARG A 324 -15.97 -14.75 -11.81
N GLN A 325 -15.94 -15.85 -11.06
CA GLN A 325 -17.11 -16.60 -10.69
C GLN A 325 -17.03 -16.91 -9.20
N SER A 326 -18.11 -16.62 -8.49
CA SER A 326 -18.30 -17.05 -7.11
C SER A 326 -19.44 -18.05 -7.06
N ASP A 327 -19.23 -19.18 -6.41
CA ASP A 327 -20.26 -20.20 -6.25
C ASP A 327 -21.04 -19.98 -4.94
N ALA A 328 -22.22 -20.61 -4.86
CA ALA A 328 -23.04 -20.54 -3.65
C ALA A 328 -22.26 -21.05 -2.42
N SER A 329 -22.48 -20.42 -1.29
CA SER A 329 -21.82 -20.73 -0.02
C SER A 329 -22.85 -21.00 1.08
N PRO A 330 -22.44 -21.51 2.26
CA PRO A 330 -23.36 -21.66 3.38
C PRO A 330 -24.05 -20.36 3.85
N TYR A 331 -23.55 -19.19 3.39
CA TYR A 331 -24.07 -17.88 3.76
C TYR A 331 -24.85 -17.17 2.64
N GLN A 332 -24.80 -17.71 1.41
CA GLN A 332 -25.54 -17.20 0.24
C GLN A 332 -26.02 -18.34 -0.66
N SER A 333 -27.31 -18.36 -0.97
CA SER A 333 -27.92 -19.42 -1.78
C SER A 333 -27.66 -19.33 -3.28
N TYR A 334 -26.82 -18.41 -3.75
CA TYR A 334 -26.62 -18.12 -5.17
C TYR A 334 -25.15 -17.93 -5.50
N GLY A 335 -24.78 -18.24 -6.74
CA GLY A 335 -23.51 -17.90 -7.34
C GLY A 335 -23.61 -16.65 -8.21
N THR A 336 -22.45 -16.11 -8.56
CA THR A 336 -22.32 -14.97 -9.47
C THR A 336 -21.28 -15.26 -10.53
N GLN A 337 -21.51 -14.77 -11.73
CA GLN A 337 -20.52 -14.77 -12.80
C GLN A 337 -20.37 -13.34 -13.30
N THR A 338 -19.12 -12.88 -13.43
CA THR A 338 -18.82 -11.54 -13.89
C THR A 338 -17.61 -11.56 -14.80
N TYR A 339 -17.72 -10.96 -15.97
CA TYR A 339 -16.57 -10.76 -16.85
C TYR A 339 -16.64 -9.39 -17.49
N GLY A 340 -15.48 -8.78 -17.71
CA GLY A 340 -15.45 -7.42 -18.21
C GLY A 340 -14.05 -6.86 -18.38
N ALA A 341 -14.04 -5.57 -18.67
CA ALA A 341 -12.84 -4.78 -18.84
C ALA A 341 -12.94 -3.52 -17.98
N THR A 342 -11.80 -3.07 -17.47
CA THR A 342 -11.66 -1.76 -16.82
C THR A 342 -10.47 -1.04 -17.41
N MET A 343 -10.68 0.19 -17.84
CA MET A 343 -9.63 1.12 -18.21
C MET A 343 -9.46 2.13 -17.08
N GLN A 344 -8.23 2.48 -16.75
CA GLN A 344 -7.93 3.41 -15.67
C GLN A 344 -6.82 4.38 -16.03
N PHE A 345 -6.97 5.63 -15.60
CA PHE A 345 -6.00 6.70 -15.80
C PHE A 345 -5.72 7.35 -14.44
N GLY A 346 -4.46 7.32 -14.01
CA GLY A 346 -4.05 7.80 -12.69
C GLY A 346 -2.99 8.89 -12.79
N THR A 347 -3.09 9.91 -11.95
CA THR A 347 -2.04 10.92 -11.83
C THR A 347 -1.88 11.39 -10.38
N PRO A 348 -0.64 11.51 -9.87
CA PRO A 348 -0.40 12.17 -8.60
C PRO A 348 -0.58 13.69 -8.81
N LEU A 349 -1.60 14.29 -8.18
CA LEU A 349 -1.79 15.74 -8.20
C LEU A 349 -0.78 16.44 -7.28
N THR A 350 -0.45 15.80 -6.16
CA THR A 350 0.58 16.23 -5.20
C THR A 350 1.27 15.00 -4.61
N GLU A 351 2.26 15.18 -3.72
CA GLU A 351 2.87 14.04 -3.01
C GLU A 351 1.86 13.27 -2.14
N GLN A 352 0.79 13.94 -1.68
CA GLN A 352 -0.21 13.36 -0.77
C GLN A 352 -1.53 13.02 -1.46
N ILE A 353 -1.85 13.63 -2.61
CA ILE A 353 -3.12 13.46 -3.31
C ILE A 353 -2.89 12.81 -4.67
N GLY A 354 -3.50 11.66 -4.88
CA GLY A 354 -3.61 10.99 -6.17
C GLY A 354 -5.06 10.90 -6.63
N VAL A 355 -5.28 11.04 -7.94
CA VAL A 355 -6.60 10.85 -8.55
C VAL A 355 -6.49 9.77 -9.62
N GLN A 356 -7.44 8.85 -9.62
CA GLN A 356 -7.59 7.80 -10.62
C GLN A 356 -9.00 7.85 -11.22
N TYR A 357 -9.09 8.07 -12.52
CA TYR A 357 -10.32 7.91 -13.29
C TYR A 357 -10.44 6.48 -13.80
N ARG A 358 -11.65 5.93 -13.79
CA ARG A 358 -11.92 4.56 -14.25
C ARG A 358 -13.13 4.51 -15.17
N TYR A 359 -13.04 3.68 -16.19
CA TYR A 359 -14.17 3.27 -17.01
C TYR A 359 -14.25 1.74 -16.96
N SER A 360 -15.38 1.21 -16.51
CA SER A 360 -15.63 -0.23 -16.40
C SER A 360 -16.80 -0.62 -17.28
N ILE A 361 -16.63 -1.68 -18.05
CA ILE A 361 -17.69 -2.36 -18.77
C ILE A 361 -17.65 -3.84 -18.42
N TYR A 362 -18.71 -4.36 -17.83
CA TYR A 362 -18.76 -5.75 -17.41
C TYR A 362 -20.17 -6.31 -17.47
N ASN A 363 -20.27 -7.61 -17.73
CA ASN A 363 -21.50 -8.37 -17.62
C ASN A 363 -21.54 -9.06 -16.26
N GLN A 364 -22.67 -8.98 -15.56
CA GLN A 364 -22.90 -9.64 -14.28
C GLN A 364 -24.14 -10.53 -14.39
N ASP A 365 -24.08 -11.73 -13.81
CA ASP A 365 -25.18 -12.69 -13.82
C ASP A 365 -25.30 -13.44 -12.49
N VAL A 366 -26.53 -13.81 -12.13
CA VAL A 366 -26.85 -14.60 -10.94
C VAL A 366 -27.08 -16.04 -11.35
N THR A 367 -26.27 -16.96 -10.82
CA THR A 367 -26.40 -18.38 -11.08
C THR A 367 -27.05 -19.08 -9.89
N LEU A 368 -27.99 -19.98 -10.16
CA LEU A 368 -28.63 -20.82 -9.16
C LEU A 368 -28.25 -22.27 -9.41
N ASP A 369 -27.91 -22.99 -8.35
CA ASP A 369 -27.77 -24.44 -8.38
C ASP A 369 -28.94 -25.08 -7.62
N PRO A 370 -30.03 -25.47 -8.32
CA PRO A 370 -31.25 -25.98 -7.71
C PRO A 370 -31.03 -27.30 -6.96
N THR A 371 -29.95 -28.03 -7.25
CA THR A 371 -29.69 -29.35 -6.67
C THR A 371 -29.07 -29.28 -5.27
N SER A 372 -28.56 -28.11 -4.89
CA SER A 372 -27.81 -27.88 -3.66
C SER A 372 -28.63 -27.26 -2.52
N LEU A 373 -29.88 -26.83 -2.79
CA LEU A 373 -30.67 -26.00 -1.87
C LEU A 373 -31.77 -26.79 -1.17
N ALA A 374 -31.80 -26.70 0.17
CA ALA A 374 -32.83 -27.33 1.01
C ALA A 374 -34.19 -26.58 1.00
N ALA A 375 -34.20 -25.33 0.52
CA ALA A 375 -35.37 -24.46 0.43
C ALA A 375 -35.31 -23.65 -0.87
N ALA A 376 -36.43 -23.02 -1.26
CA ALA A 376 -36.45 -22.14 -2.42
C ALA A 376 -35.59 -20.89 -2.17
N PRO A 377 -34.78 -20.42 -3.15
CA PRO A 377 -34.06 -19.15 -3.02
C PRO A 377 -34.98 -18.00 -2.64
N SER A 378 -34.47 -16.98 -1.96
CA SER A 378 -35.26 -15.77 -1.66
C SER A 378 -35.82 -15.14 -2.94
N LEU A 379 -37.03 -14.58 -2.90
CA LEU A 379 -37.72 -14.10 -4.11
C LEU A 379 -36.90 -13.07 -4.91
N ALA A 380 -36.20 -12.17 -4.22
CA ALA A 380 -35.32 -11.19 -4.86
C ALA A 380 -34.18 -11.85 -5.67
N ILE A 381 -33.65 -12.98 -5.19
CA ILE A 381 -32.59 -13.75 -5.88
C ILE A 381 -33.17 -14.49 -7.08
N GLN A 382 -34.34 -15.12 -6.93
CA GLN A 382 -35.00 -15.77 -8.07
C GLN A 382 -35.25 -14.79 -9.20
N GLN A 383 -35.66 -13.57 -8.86
CA GLN A 383 -35.97 -12.52 -9.82
C GLN A 383 -34.72 -11.93 -10.46
N ALA A 384 -33.62 -11.82 -9.69
CA ALA A 384 -32.32 -11.48 -10.25
C ALA A 384 -31.82 -12.55 -11.24
N ALA A 385 -32.02 -13.83 -10.94
CA ALA A 385 -31.67 -14.92 -11.86
C ALA A 385 -32.58 -14.96 -13.11
N LEU A 386 -33.88 -14.67 -12.95
CA LEU A 386 -34.83 -14.58 -14.08
C LEU A 386 -34.57 -13.37 -14.98
N ALA A 387 -34.06 -12.26 -14.43
CA ALA A 387 -33.65 -11.10 -15.20
C ALA A 387 -32.47 -11.39 -16.14
N GLY A 388 -31.67 -12.41 -15.79
CA GLY A 388 -30.53 -12.88 -16.57
C GLY A 388 -29.34 -11.92 -16.57
N PRO A 389 -28.37 -12.14 -17.48
CA PRO A 389 -27.14 -11.36 -17.53
C PRO A 389 -27.39 -9.88 -17.83
N GLN A 390 -26.79 -8.99 -17.04
CA GLN A 390 -26.91 -7.54 -17.21
C GLN A 390 -25.55 -6.91 -17.51
N TRP A 391 -25.51 -6.01 -18.49
CA TRP A 391 -24.34 -5.18 -18.75
C TRP A 391 -24.33 -3.94 -17.86
N VAL A 392 -23.20 -3.71 -17.21
CA VAL A 392 -22.92 -2.50 -16.45
C VAL A 392 -21.81 -1.74 -17.16
N SER A 393 -22.09 -0.50 -17.54
CA SER A 393 -21.12 0.46 -18.04
C SER A 393 -21.06 1.63 -17.07
N ALA A 394 -19.90 1.85 -16.45
CA ALA A 394 -19.71 2.84 -15.41
C ALA A 394 -18.45 3.67 -15.62
N VAL A 395 -18.56 4.98 -15.41
CA VAL A 395 -17.43 5.89 -15.24
C VAL A 395 -17.32 6.22 -13.77
N GLY A 396 -16.11 6.22 -13.24
CA GLY A 396 -15.88 6.58 -11.85
C GLY A 396 -14.55 7.27 -11.64
N ASP A 397 -14.35 7.73 -10.42
CA ASP A 397 -13.12 8.30 -9.92
C ASP A 397 -12.79 7.76 -8.54
N THR A 398 -11.49 7.75 -8.23
CA THR A 398 -10.97 7.42 -6.92
C THR A 398 -9.95 8.47 -6.53
N VAL A 399 -10.27 9.24 -5.50
CA VAL A 399 -9.41 10.26 -4.91
C VAL A 399 -8.76 9.67 -3.67
N THR A 400 -7.44 9.58 -3.67
CA THR A 400 -6.66 9.06 -2.53
C THR A 400 -5.88 10.18 -1.90
N TYR A 401 -6.07 10.39 -0.60
CA TYR A 401 -5.24 11.25 0.23
C TYR A 401 -4.44 10.40 1.20
N SER A 402 -3.10 10.49 1.18
CA SER A 402 -2.23 9.69 2.05
C SER A 402 -1.10 10.53 2.64
N THR A 403 -0.97 10.49 3.96
CA THR A 403 0.18 11.03 4.71
C THR A 403 0.87 9.94 5.54
N LEU A 404 0.66 8.67 5.18
CA LEU A 404 1.23 7.54 5.91
C LEU A 404 2.76 7.61 5.89
N ASP A 405 3.36 7.25 7.02
CA ASP A 405 4.81 7.11 7.14
C ASP A 405 5.37 5.92 6.36
N ASP A 406 4.65 4.80 6.37
CA ASP A 406 4.96 3.60 5.61
C ASP A 406 3.65 3.03 5.02
N ASN A 407 3.64 2.69 3.73
CA ASN A 407 2.46 2.17 3.05
C ASN A 407 2.17 0.68 3.35
N LYS A 408 3.17 -0.10 3.76
CA LYS A 408 3.05 -1.53 4.07
C LYS A 408 2.81 -1.76 5.55
N ASN A 409 3.49 -1.00 6.40
CA ASN A 409 3.39 -1.10 7.85
C ASN A 409 3.21 0.28 8.50
N PRO A 410 2.04 0.91 8.35
CA PRO A 410 1.81 2.28 8.82
C PRO A 410 1.85 2.34 10.34
N SER A 411 2.54 3.34 10.89
CA SER A 411 2.54 3.64 12.33
C SER A 411 1.96 5.03 12.64
N SER A 412 1.93 5.92 11.64
CA SER A 412 1.41 7.27 11.78
C SER A 412 0.84 7.82 10.48
N GLY A 413 -0.14 8.72 10.59
CA GLY A 413 -0.72 9.45 9.46
C GLY A 413 -2.12 8.98 9.09
N ILE A 414 -2.68 9.58 8.04
CA ILE A 414 -4.03 9.28 7.54
C ILE A 414 -3.97 8.77 6.10
N LYS A 415 -4.84 7.82 5.77
CA LYS A 415 -5.17 7.43 4.40
C LYS A 415 -6.68 7.50 4.21
N SER A 416 -7.15 8.37 3.33
CA SER A 416 -8.55 8.49 2.91
C SER A 416 -8.67 8.09 1.45
N GLN A 417 -9.72 7.36 1.12
CA GLN A 417 -10.04 6.95 -0.24
C GLN A 417 -11.52 7.15 -0.50
N LEU A 418 -11.82 8.15 -1.32
CA LEU A 418 -13.15 8.43 -1.84
C LEU A 418 -13.28 7.78 -3.22
N THR A 419 -14.31 6.97 -3.43
CA THR A 419 -14.62 6.35 -4.72
C THR A 419 -16.04 6.69 -5.12
N GLN A 420 -16.21 7.13 -6.36
CA GLN A 420 -17.51 7.43 -6.95
C GLN A 420 -17.65 6.71 -8.29
N ASP A 421 -18.76 5.99 -8.49
CA ASP A 421 -19.07 5.29 -9.75
C ASP A 421 -20.47 5.71 -10.24
N LEU A 422 -20.55 6.16 -11.49
CA LEU A 422 -21.79 6.44 -12.21
C LEU A 422 -21.98 5.40 -13.32
N ALA A 423 -22.88 4.45 -13.08
CA ALA A 423 -23.30 3.45 -14.05
C ALA A 423 -24.50 3.92 -14.89
N GLY A 424 -24.58 3.49 -16.15
CA GLY A 424 -25.70 3.77 -17.04
C GLY A 424 -25.33 4.43 -18.37
N LEU A 425 -24.03 4.47 -18.70
CA LEU A 425 -23.49 5.03 -19.93
C LEU A 425 -23.46 3.98 -21.05
N GLY A 426 -24.63 3.41 -21.36
CA GLY A 426 -24.81 2.38 -22.39
C GLY A 426 -24.99 0.94 -21.87
N GLY A 427 -25.08 0.74 -20.55
CA GLY A 427 -25.44 -0.55 -19.94
C GLY A 427 -26.90 -0.61 -19.48
N ASP A 428 -27.35 -1.81 -19.10
CA ASP A 428 -28.70 -2.12 -18.61
C ASP A 428 -28.98 -1.54 -17.22
N VAL A 429 -27.91 -1.29 -16.46
CA VAL A 429 -27.95 -0.90 -15.05
C VAL A 429 -27.55 0.57 -14.87
N LYS A 430 -28.38 1.34 -14.16
CA LYS A 430 -28.17 2.75 -13.85
C LYS A 430 -28.12 2.99 -12.34
N PHE A 431 -26.95 3.32 -11.83
CA PHE A 431 -26.76 3.74 -10.43
C PHE A 431 -25.69 4.80 -10.27
N LEU A 432 -25.74 5.51 -9.16
CA LEU A 432 -24.64 6.30 -8.60
C LEU A 432 -24.22 5.64 -7.29
N ARG A 433 -22.95 5.28 -7.15
CA ARG A 433 -22.35 4.72 -5.94
C ARG A 433 -21.26 5.64 -5.44
N THR A 434 -21.26 5.92 -4.14
CA THR A 434 -20.21 6.68 -3.46
C THR A 434 -19.78 5.91 -2.22
N THR A 435 -18.47 5.72 -2.04
CA THR A 435 -17.90 5.05 -0.87
C THR A 435 -16.67 5.80 -0.36
N GLU A 436 -16.48 5.82 0.95
CA GLU A 436 -15.32 6.41 1.63
C GLU A 436 -14.69 5.37 2.57
N ASP A 437 -13.36 5.17 2.50
CA ASP A 437 -12.56 4.42 3.49
C ASP A 437 -11.46 5.34 4.04
N ALA A 438 -11.56 5.67 5.32
CA ALA A 438 -10.58 6.51 6.01
C ALA A 438 -9.91 5.72 7.14
N ARG A 439 -8.59 5.77 7.21
CA ARG A 439 -7.76 5.11 8.22
C ARG A 439 -6.80 6.11 8.82
N TYR A 440 -6.84 6.24 10.13
CA TYR A 440 -5.95 7.11 10.90
C TYR A 440 -5.11 6.29 11.85
N TYR A 441 -3.80 6.42 11.74
CA TYR A 441 -2.80 5.75 12.56
C TYR A 441 -2.14 6.77 13.48
N THR A 442 -2.02 6.42 14.76
CA THR A 442 -1.28 7.20 15.73
C THR A 442 -0.50 6.28 16.68
N PRO A 443 0.82 6.48 16.85
CA PRO A 443 1.60 5.70 17.80
C PRO A 443 1.23 6.12 19.22
N ILE A 444 0.80 5.17 20.06
CA ILE A 444 0.59 5.42 21.50
C ILE A 444 1.94 5.41 22.20
N ASN A 445 2.76 4.45 21.83
CA ASN A 445 4.14 4.32 22.25
C ASN A 445 4.93 3.59 21.15
N ASP A 446 6.16 3.28 21.48
CA ASP A 446 7.15 2.62 20.65
C ASP A 446 6.77 1.23 20.11
N ASP A 447 5.80 0.57 20.73
CA ASP A 447 5.38 -0.81 20.41
C ASP A 447 3.90 -0.93 20.05
N VAL A 448 3.10 0.07 20.39
CA VAL A 448 1.65 0.09 20.25
C VAL A 448 1.21 1.22 19.34
N VAL A 449 0.53 0.85 18.25
CA VAL A 449 -0.10 1.77 17.30
C VAL A 449 -1.61 1.68 17.44
N SER A 450 -2.26 2.82 17.59
CA SER A 450 -3.72 2.92 17.48
C SER A 450 -4.12 3.15 16.03
N LEU A 451 -5.14 2.44 15.60
CA LEU A 451 -5.82 2.59 14.32
C LEU A 451 -7.28 2.95 14.58
N VAL A 452 -7.75 4.01 13.93
CA VAL A 452 -9.17 4.28 13.77
C VAL A 452 -9.50 4.17 12.28
N ARG A 453 -10.45 3.31 11.95
CA ARG A 453 -10.99 3.18 10.59
C ARG A 453 -12.45 3.62 10.59
N ALA A 454 -12.83 4.40 9.59
CA ALA A 454 -14.20 4.77 9.29
C ALA A 454 -14.48 4.43 7.83
N GLN A 455 -15.64 3.82 7.60
CA GLN A 455 -16.10 3.45 6.28
C GLN A 455 -17.55 3.85 6.11
N GLY A 456 -17.93 4.24 4.90
CA GLY A 456 -19.30 4.52 4.56
C GLY A 456 -19.56 4.36 3.08
N GLY A 457 -20.81 4.07 2.75
CA GLY A 457 -21.23 4.03 1.36
C GLY A 457 -22.71 4.24 1.17
N TYR A 458 -23.02 4.81 0.00
CA TYR A 458 -24.37 5.03 -0.47
C TYR A 458 -24.44 4.66 -1.95
N ILE A 459 -25.49 3.95 -2.33
CA ILE A 459 -25.80 3.63 -3.72
C ILE A 459 -27.27 3.96 -3.99
N THR A 460 -27.53 4.60 -5.12
CA THR A 460 -28.88 4.89 -5.58
C THR A 460 -29.03 4.63 -7.06
N GLY A 461 -30.19 4.11 -7.45
CA GLY A 461 -30.56 4.02 -8.87
C GLY A 461 -30.92 5.41 -9.41
N TRP A 462 -30.84 5.59 -10.73
CA TRP A 462 -31.30 6.81 -11.40
C TRP A 462 -32.00 6.47 -12.72
N GLY A 463 -32.71 7.44 -13.28
CA GLY A 463 -33.48 7.24 -14.52
C GLY A 463 -34.65 6.25 -14.34
N GLY A 464 -35.24 6.19 -13.14
CA GLY A 464 -36.37 5.32 -12.81
C GLY A 464 -36.01 3.85 -12.52
N GLN A 465 -34.73 3.48 -12.62
CA GLN A 465 -34.26 2.14 -12.26
C GLN A 465 -33.90 2.04 -10.78
N GLN A 466 -34.09 0.85 -10.21
CA GLN A 466 -33.60 0.49 -8.87
C GLN A 466 -32.21 -0.14 -8.97
N VAL A 467 -31.48 -0.14 -7.86
CA VAL A 467 -30.16 -0.78 -7.76
C VAL A 467 -30.35 -2.31 -7.82
N PRO A 468 -29.68 -3.03 -8.74
CA PRO A 468 -29.72 -4.49 -8.76
C PRO A 468 -29.13 -5.10 -7.49
N LEU A 469 -29.57 -6.32 -7.16
CA LEU A 469 -29.11 -7.08 -5.99
C LEU A 469 -27.57 -7.13 -5.91
N LEU A 470 -26.92 -7.46 -7.02
CA LEU A 470 -25.45 -7.62 -7.11
C LEU A 470 -24.66 -6.33 -6.85
N ASN A 471 -25.30 -5.16 -6.95
CA ASN A 471 -24.64 -3.88 -6.73
C ASN A 471 -24.92 -3.29 -5.34
N SER A 472 -25.78 -3.94 -4.55
CA SER A 472 -26.08 -3.54 -3.17
C SER A 472 -24.91 -3.80 -2.23
N PHE A 473 -24.92 -3.14 -1.07
CA PHE A 473 -23.93 -3.40 -0.03
C PHE A 473 -24.37 -4.55 0.87
N PHE A 474 -23.41 -5.35 1.34
CA PHE A 474 -23.66 -6.50 2.19
C PHE A 474 -22.79 -6.43 3.45
N GLY A 475 -23.38 -6.82 4.59
CA GLY A 475 -22.68 -6.84 5.86
C GLY A 475 -21.84 -8.10 6.02
N GLY A 476 -20.62 -7.96 6.52
CA GLY A 476 -19.73 -9.10 6.78
C GLY A 476 -18.48 -8.71 7.58
N PRO A 477 -17.49 -9.62 7.65
CA PRO A 477 -16.30 -9.46 8.49
C PRO A 477 -15.44 -8.22 8.16
N THR A 478 -15.54 -7.70 6.94
CA THR A 478 -14.79 -6.50 6.49
C THR A 478 -15.32 -5.19 7.07
N LEU A 479 -16.59 -5.18 7.52
CA LEU A 479 -17.26 -4.06 8.17
C LEU A 479 -17.29 -4.24 9.70
N VAL A 480 -17.75 -5.39 10.18
CA VAL A 480 -17.83 -5.73 11.61
C VAL A 480 -17.38 -7.17 11.79
N ARG A 481 -16.21 -7.38 12.43
CA ARG A 481 -15.70 -8.75 12.68
C ARG A 481 -16.62 -9.50 13.65
N GLY A 482 -16.65 -10.82 13.56
CA GLY A 482 -17.52 -11.68 14.39
C GLY A 482 -18.86 -12.02 13.74
N PHE A 483 -19.17 -11.45 12.57
CA PHE A 483 -20.30 -11.81 11.72
C PHE A 483 -19.81 -12.61 10.52
N ALA A 484 -20.63 -13.55 10.04
CA ALA A 484 -20.34 -14.29 8.82
C ALA A 484 -20.33 -13.36 7.58
N PRO A 485 -19.70 -13.76 6.47
CA PRO A 485 -19.93 -13.12 5.17
C PRO A 485 -21.43 -13.03 4.88
N TYR A 486 -21.92 -11.87 4.43
CA TYR A 486 -23.36 -11.64 4.23
C TYR A 486 -24.19 -11.84 5.51
N GLY A 487 -23.57 -11.85 6.68
CA GLY A 487 -24.17 -12.26 7.95
C GLY A 487 -25.16 -11.26 8.53
N PHE A 488 -25.08 -9.98 8.17
CA PHE A 488 -25.98 -8.94 8.65
C PHE A 488 -26.36 -7.92 7.57
N GLY A 489 -27.48 -7.23 7.78
CA GLY A 489 -28.06 -6.29 6.81
C GLY A 489 -29.53 -6.61 6.53
N PRO A 490 -30.15 -6.00 5.51
CA PRO A 490 -31.51 -6.32 5.12
C PRO A 490 -31.63 -7.78 4.68
N ARG A 491 -32.57 -8.51 5.26
CA ARG A 491 -32.72 -9.97 5.05
C ARG A 491 -34.14 -10.34 4.69
N ASP A 492 -34.29 -11.29 3.77
CA ASP A 492 -35.57 -11.93 3.49
C ASP A 492 -35.99 -12.82 4.67
N LEU A 493 -37.19 -12.63 5.18
CA LEU A 493 -37.82 -13.46 6.21
C LEU A 493 -39.09 -14.16 5.68
N THR A 494 -39.29 -14.19 4.36
CA THR A 494 -40.44 -14.84 3.73
C THR A 494 -40.45 -16.33 4.10
N PRO A 495 -41.56 -16.85 4.68
CA PRO A 495 -41.61 -18.24 5.08
C PRO A 495 -41.41 -19.21 3.92
N GLY A 496 -40.52 -20.19 4.10
CA GLY A 496 -40.22 -21.22 3.11
C GLY A 496 -39.11 -20.86 2.12
N THR A 497 -38.48 -19.69 2.25
CA THR A 497 -37.28 -19.32 1.48
C THR A 497 -35.99 -19.64 2.24
N THR A 498 -34.85 -19.52 1.55
CA THR A 498 -33.50 -19.57 2.11
C THR A 498 -33.16 -18.40 3.04
N MET A 499 -34.03 -17.40 3.16
CA MET A 499 -33.89 -16.24 4.04
C MET A 499 -32.58 -15.47 3.85
N ASP A 500 -32.20 -15.20 2.60
CA ASP A 500 -30.92 -14.60 2.24
C ASP A 500 -30.83 -13.13 2.62
N ASN A 501 -29.60 -12.67 2.80
CA ASN A 501 -29.30 -11.24 2.84
C ASN A 501 -29.53 -10.64 1.45
N VAL A 502 -30.40 -9.64 1.36
CA VAL A 502 -30.78 -8.98 0.10
C VAL A 502 -30.07 -7.64 -0.12
N GLY A 503 -29.15 -7.29 0.79
CA GLY A 503 -28.31 -6.10 0.69
C GLY A 503 -29.04 -4.79 1.01
N GLY A 504 -28.26 -3.76 1.33
CA GLY A 504 -28.74 -2.41 1.60
C GLY A 504 -28.13 -1.39 0.64
N SER A 505 -28.81 -0.25 0.49
CA SER A 505 -28.32 0.88 -0.30
C SER A 505 -27.34 1.76 0.49
N MET A 506 -27.28 1.59 1.81
CA MET A 506 -26.43 2.36 2.71
C MET A 506 -25.67 1.45 3.65
N TYR A 507 -24.43 1.82 3.94
CA TYR A 507 -23.69 1.27 5.06
C TYR A 507 -22.80 2.30 5.73
N TRP A 508 -22.49 2.04 6.99
CA TRP A 508 -21.35 2.64 7.67
C TRP A 508 -20.71 1.61 8.59
N ALA A 509 -19.42 1.73 8.82
CA ALA A 509 -18.68 0.94 9.77
C ALA A 509 -17.54 1.75 10.38
N THR A 510 -17.20 1.46 11.62
CA THR A 510 -16.04 2.02 12.30
C THR A 510 -15.35 0.96 13.13
N THR A 511 -14.03 1.06 13.18
CA THR A 511 -13.15 0.20 13.96
C THR A 511 -12.22 1.08 14.76
N ALA A 512 -12.12 0.82 16.06
CA ALA A 512 -11.00 1.25 16.88
C ALA A 512 -10.15 0.02 17.19
N GLU A 513 -8.86 0.06 16.86
CA GLU A 513 -7.95 -1.07 17.00
C GLU A 513 -6.61 -0.62 17.60
N LEU A 514 -6.11 -1.41 18.55
CA LEU A 514 -4.76 -1.30 19.07
C LEU A 514 -3.94 -2.44 18.50
N GLN A 515 -2.82 -2.13 17.85
CA GLN A 515 -1.89 -3.08 17.29
C GLN A 515 -0.58 -3.03 18.07
N SER A 516 -0.09 -4.18 18.52
CA SER A 516 1.14 -4.27 19.31
C SER A 516 2.03 -5.41 18.81
N ALA A 517 3.35 -5.18 18.85
CA ALA A 517 4.29 -6.29 18.84
C ALA A 517 4.10 -7.15 20.10
N ILE A 518 4.22 -8.47 19.99
CA ILE A 518 3.95 -9.37 21.12
C ILE A 518 5.11 -9.30 22.13
N PRO A 519 4.85 -9.01 23.42
CA PRO A 519 5.89 -9.01 24.45
C PRO A 519 6.65 -10.33 24.50
N GLY A 520 7.98 -10.28 24.57
CA GLY A 520 8.83 -11.47 24.61
C GLY A 520 9.07 -12.14 23.25
N ILE A 521 8.41 -11.70 22.18
CA ILE A 521 8.62 -12.20 20.81
C ILE A 521 9.42 -11.16 20.00
N PRO A 522 10.55 -11.55 19.38
CA PRO A 522 11.30 -10.68 18.47
C PRO A 522 10.44 -10.18 17.30
N GLN A 523 10.54 -8.88 16.97
CA GLN A 523 9.77 -8.26 15.89
C GLN A 523 10.12 -8.83 14.50
N GLU A 524 11.32 -9.40 14.35
CA GLU A 524 11.75 -10.11 13.14
C GLU A 524 10.84 -11.31 12.77
N TYR A 525 10.04 -11.82 13.71
CA TYR A 525 9.06 -12.87 13.41
C TYR A 525 7.84 -12.34 12.65
N GLY A 526 7.68 -11.02 12.52
CA GLY A 526 6.55 -10.41 11.82
C GLY A 526 5.21 -10.62 12.53
N LEU A 527 5.21 -10.92 13.82
CA LEU A 527 4.01 -11.17 14.62
C LEU A 527 3.49 -9.90 15.28
N LYS A 528 2.19 -9.66 15.12
CA LYS A 528 1.46 -8.55 15.75
C LYS A 528 0.18 -9.07 16.40
N ALA A 529 -0.03 -8.69 17.65
CA ALA A 529 -1.33 -8.84 18.29
C ALA A 529 -2.17 -7.58 18.03
N SER A 530 -3.47 -7.74 17.90
CA SER A 530 -4.42 -6.64 17.88
C SER A 530 -5.56 -6.84 18.87
N ALA A 531 -6.11 -5.76 19.37
CA ALA A 531 -7.35 -5.73 20.12
C ALA A 531 -8.25 -4.65 19.51
N PHE A 532 -9.51 -4.98 19.25
CA PHE A 532 -10.39 -4.11 18.47
C PHE A 532 -11.81 -4.07 18.99
N VAL A 533 -12.48 -2.97 18.63
CA VAL A 533 -13.91 -2.76 18.76
C VAL A 533 -14.44 -2.31 17.41
N ASP A 534 -15.43 -3.03 16.90
CA ASP A 534 -16.08 -2.72 15.63
C ASP A 534 -17.54 -2.34 15.87
N ALA A 535 -18.06 -1.42 15.08
CA ALA A 535 -19.48 -1.10 15.02
C ALA A 535 -19.88 -0.71 13.60
N GLY A 536 -21.06 -1.13 13.15
CA GLY A 536 -21.53 -0.80 11.80
C GLY A 536 -22.94 -1.26 11.53
N SER A 537 -23.45 -0.86 10.38
CA SER A 537 -24.78 -1.24 9.90
C SER A 537 -24.82 -1.22 8.39
N VAL A 538 -25.58 -2.15 7.82
CA VAL A 538 -26.03 -2.12 6.43
C VAL A 538 -27.56 -2.05 6.49
N PHE A 539 -28.14 -1.08 5.79
CA PHE A 539 -29.57 -0.79 5.92
C PHE A 539 -30.11 -0.18 4.63
N HIS A 540 -31.43 0.01 4.62
CA HIS A 540 -32.18 0.56 3.49
C HIS A 540 -32.18 -0.35 2.25
N TYR A 541 -32.95 -1.42 2.31
CA TYR A 541 -33.36 -2.16 1.12
C TYR A 541 -34.21 -1.27 0.21
N GLY A 542 -33.71 -1.05 -1.01
CA GLY A 542 -34.37 -0.23 -2.05
C GLY A 542 -34.95 -1.04 -3.21
N GLY A 543 -34.96 -2.37 -3.10
CA GLY A 543 -35.50 -3.27 -4.13
C GLY A 543 -37.01 -3.49 -4.02
N PRO A 544 -37.61 -4.18 -5.00
CA PRO A 544 -39.04 -4.47 -5.01
C PRO A 544 -39.38 -5.57 -4.00
N THR A 545 -40.49 -5.41 -3.27
CA THR A 545 -41.01 -6.43 -2.36
C THR A 545 -42.14 -7.26 -2.96
N THR A 546 -42.69 -6.81 -4.08
CA THR A 546 -43.77 -7.48 -4.82
C THR A 546 -43.30 -7.78 -6.23
N PHE A 547 -43.46 -9.02 -6.67
CA PHE A 547 -42.98 -9.47 -7.97
C PHE A 547 -44.13 -9.96 -8.84
N PRO A 548 -44.21 -9.54 -10.13
CA PRO A 548 -45.20 -10.05 -11.05
C PRO A 548 -45.16 -11.58 -11.15
N GLY A 549 -46.32 -12.24 -11.04
CA GLY A 549 -46.41 -13.71 -11.10
C GLY A 549 -46.10 -14.44 -9.78
N SER A 550 -45.73 -13.74 -8.71
CA SER A 550 -45.60 -14.33 -7.37
C SER A 550 -46.85 -14.06 -6.52
N ALA A 551 -47.41 -15.11 -5.92
CA ALA A 551 -48.49 -14.97 -4.93
C ALA A 551 -47.98 -14.51 -3.55
N GLN A 552 -46.66 -14.58 -3.32
CA GLN A 552 -46.01 -14.14 -2.09
C GLN A 552 -45.31 -12.79 -2.29
N SER A 553 -45.33 -11.96 -1.25
CA SER A 553 -44.54 -10.72 -1.16
C SER A 553 -43.34 -10.95 -0.26
N LEU A 554 -42.20 -10.37 -0.63
CA LEU A 554 -40.95 -10.42 0.11
C LEU A 554 -41.11 -9.71 1.47
N GLN A 555 -40.87 -10.44 2.56
CA GLN A 555 -40.88 -9.90 3.91
C GLN A 555 -39.47 -9.52 4.32
N VAL A 556 -39.09 -8.25 4.13
CA VAL A 556 -37.71 -7.80 4.40
C VAL A 556 -37.57 -7.22 5.81
N ALA A 557 -36.65 -7.79 6.59
CA ALA A 557 -36.18 -7.17 7.82
C ALA A 557 -35.13 -6.09 7.53
N ASN A 558 -35.59 -4.83 7.45
CA ASN A 558 -34.79 -3.68 6.99
C ASN A 558 -34.49 -2.64 8.09
N ALA A 559 -34.64 -3.00 9.36
CA ALA A 559 -34.39 -2.06 10.45
C ALA A 559 -32.90 -1.67 10.52
N ASN A 560 -32.63 -0.38 10.74
CA ASN A 560 -31.27 0.12 10.97
C ASN A 560 -30.80 -0.25 12.39
N ILE A 561 -30.40 -1.50 12.57
CA ILE A 561 -29.87 -2.03 13.83
C ILE A 561 -28.34 -1.94 13.77
N VAL A 562 -27.73 -1.27 14.76
CA VAL A 562 -26.27 -1.21 14.87
C VAL A 562 -25.74 -2.56 15.35
N ARG A 563 -24.84 -3.16 14.56
CA ARG A 563 -24.08 -4.35 14.93
C ARG A 563 -22.75 -3.91 15.51
N SER A 564 -22.33 -4.55 16.59
CA SER A 564 -21.06 -4.25 17.23
C SER A 564 -20.39 -5.51 17.74
N SER A 565 -19.07 -5.48 17.82
CA SER A 565 -18.27 -6.58 18.36
C SER A 565 -17.00 -6.08 19.02
N VAL A 566 -16.45 -6.91 19.89
CA VAL A 566 -15.13 -6.70 20.50
C VAL A 566 -14.30 -7.95 20.27
N GLY A 567 -13.01 -7.80 20.03
CA GLY A 567 -12.18 -8.95 19.70
C GLY A 567 -10.69 -8.72 19.83
N VAL A 568 -9.98 -9.81 19.59
CA VAL A 568 -8.53 -9.86 19.53
C VAL A 568 -8.10 -10.52 18.23
N GLY A 569 -6.95 -10.11 17.70
CA GLY A 569 -6.37 -10.62 16.48
C GLY A 569 -4.89 -10.96 16.64
N LEU A 570 -4.41 -11.82 15.76
CA LEU A 570 -3.01 -12.15 15.59
C LEU A 570 -2.70 -12.12 14.10
N THR A 571 -1.78 -11.26 13.70
CA THR A 571 -1.27 -11.19 12.32
C THR A 571 0.19 -11.64 12.29
N TRP A 572 0.51 -12.57 11.41
CA TRP A 572 1.87 -13.00 11.11
C TRP A 572 2.22 -12.63 9.67
N ALA A 573 3.19 -11.73 9.49
CA ALA A 573 3.81 -11.46 8.20
C ALA A 573 4.74 -12.63 7.82
N SER A 574 4.15 -13.74 7.39
CA SER A 574 4.89 -14.94 6.98
C SER A 574 5.56 -14.73 5.61
N PRO A 575 6.58 -15.52 5.23
CA PRO A 575 7.19 -15.44 3.91
C PRO A 575 6.25 -15.71 2.72
N PHE A 576 5.04 -16.21 2.98
CA PHE A 576 4.03 -16.53 1.97
C PHE A 576 2.86 -15.53 1.94
N GLY A 577 2.82 -14.57 2.86
CA GLY A 577 1.75 -13.59 2.98
C GLY A 577 1.39 -13.30 4.43
N ALA A 578 0.53 -12.30 4.63
CA ALA A 578 0.01 -11.99 5.95
C ALA A 578 -1.06 -13.02 6.35
N LEU A 579 -0.81 -13.75 7.43
CA LEU A 579 -1.75 -14.67 8.05
C LEU A 579 -2.42 -13.96 9.21
N THR A 580 -3.74 -13.79 9.16
CA THR A 580 -4.49 -13.10 10.22
C THR A 580 -5.54 -14.03 10.81
N VAL A 581 -5.53 -14.15 12.12
CA VAL A 581 -6.56 -14.83 12.91
C VAL A 581 -7.26 -13.78 13.74
N ASN A 582 -8.59 -13.75 13.74
CA ASN A 582 -9.36 -12.93 14.67
C ASN A 582 -10.35 -13.77 15.45
N TYR A 583 -10.56 -13.40 16.71
CA TYR A 583 -11.67 -13.86 17.52
C TYR A 583 -12.45 -12.63 17.99
N ALA A 584 -13.69 -12.53 17.53
CA ALA A 584 -14.58 -11.41 17.80
C ALA A 584 -15.89 -11.90 18.42
N VAL A 585 -16.33 -11.26 19.49
CA VAL A 585 -17.59 -11.53 20.17
C VAL A 585 -18.59 -10.45 19.79
N PRO A 586 -19.67 -10.77 19.04
CA PRO A 586 -20.74 -9.82 18.77
C PRO A 586 -21.44 -9.38 20.05
N LEU A 587 -21.51 -8.07 20.28
CA LEU A 587 -22.20 -7.45 21.42
C LEU A 587 -23.66 -7.10 21.08
N THR A 588 -23.88 -6.52 19.89
CA THR A 588 -25.22 -6.20 19.40
C THR A 588 -25.47 -6.89 18.06
N LYS A 589 -26.62 -7.56 17.94
CA LYS A 589 -27.06 -8.28 16.74
C LYS A 589 -28.57 -8.33 16.65
N ALA A 590 -29.12 -8.49 15.46
CA ALA A 590 -30.50 -8.84 15.23
C ALA A 590 -30.72 -10.37 15.38
N ALA A 591 -31.97 -10.78 15.56
CA ALA A 591 -32.32 -12.20 15.75
C ALA A 591 -31.99 -13.10 14.54
N TYR A 592 -31.94 -12.51 13.35
CA TYR A 592 -31.70 -13.18 12.07
C TYR A 592 -30.25 -13.01 11.56
N ASP A 593 -29.37 -12.39 12.35
CA ASP A 593 -27.97 -12.23 11.95
C ASP A 593 -27.20 -13.54 12.11
N VAL A 594 -26.32 -13.82 11.16
CA VAL A 594 -25.42 -14.98 11.18
C VAL A 594 -24.07 -14.56 11.74
N VAL A 595 -23.68 -15.17 12.86
CA VAL A 595 -22.42 -14.86 13.55
C VAL A 595 -21.31 -15.84 13.16
N GLN A 596 -20.09 -15.35 13.09
CA GLN A 596 -18.89 -16.14 12.87
C GLN A 596 -17.77 -15.56 13.76
N PRO A 597 -17.70 -15.95 15.04
CA PRO A 597 -16.77 -15.37 16.00
C PRO A 597 -15.30 -15.54 15.64
N PHE A 598 -14.94 -16.68 15.06
CA PHE A 598 -13.59 -16.97 14.61
C PHE A 598 -13.46 -16.69 13.11
N SER A 599 -12.51 -15.83 12.74
CA SER A 599 -12.14 -15.61 11.34
C SER A 599 -10.65 -15.89 11.13
N PHE A 600 -10.34 -16.46 9.98
CA PHE A 600 -8.99 -16.72 9.53
C PHE A 600 -8.86 -16.24 8.10
N GLY A 601 -7.78 -15.55 7.80
CA GLY A 601 -7.42 -15.13 6.46
C GLY A 601 -5.93 -15.36 6.23
N ALA A 602 -5.64 -16.20 5.24
CA ALA A 602 -4.32 -16.30 4.64
C ALA A 602 -4.41 -15.77 3.21
N GLY A 603 -3.79 -14.61 2.95
CA GLY A 603 -3.78 -14.00 1.63
C GLY A 603 -2.36 -13.90 1.06
N PRO A 604 -2.18 -14.00 -0.27
CA PRO A 604 -0.92 -13.65 -0.91
C PRO A 604 -0.51 -12.20 -0.60
N PHE A 605 0.79 -11.94 -0.69
CA PHE A 605 1.34 -10.58 -0.74
C PHE A 605 0.85 -9.77 -1.94
#